data_AF-A0A5N5QD99-F1
#
_entry.id   AF-A0A5N5QD99-F1
#
_cell.length_a   1.000
_cell.length_b   1.000
_cell.length_c   1.000
_cell.angle_alpha   90.00
_cell.angle_beta   90.00
_cell.angle_gamma   90.00
#
_symmetry.space_group_name_H-M   'P 1'
#
loop_
_entity.id
_entity.type
_entity.pdbx_description
1 polymer ?
#
loop_
_entity_poly.entity_id
_entity_poly.type
_entity_poly.pdbx_seq_one_letter_code
_entity_poly.pdbx_strand_id
1 'polypeptide(L)'
;MWLRLDILNPQVDLTLPTSLLCFICGYHILAPFYQTTKQRAWILTGLSSGLTSLAALPYFYDFIMSGGCVQSYILFAGWSNIFCLALTMEIPTALLSLGSLHPRWRSDYLFASVFFMTRIALHITLIVAYAAIYLRTPNASDNEDRIGLGQLGAASPPYFSMNETLATNGNHTIRLPKSLASPLPATFLLAAFPIHCAWFTGCIRGILRRRAQITVRDSKVGVPVILLSPLRMRFQALQHRLRFDQGAKERLRARVQAAYGNAQDRLWRRGAWVRRTVDTQVYAQ
;
A
#
# COMPACT_ATOMS: atom_id res chain seq x y z
N MET A 1 25.05 4.07 8.46
CA MET A 1 25.66 5.41 8.57
C MET A 1 24.75 6.56 8.05
N TRP A 2 23.48 6.30 7.70
CA TRP A 2 22.51 7.35 7.32
C TRP A 2 21.58 7.81 8.47
N LEU A 3 21.53 7.07 9.59
CA LEU A 3 20.66 7.38 10.73
C LEU A 3 21.21 8.47 11.69
N ARG A 4 22.39 9.05 11.43
CA ARG A 4 23.08 9.95 12.39
C ARG A 4 23.11 11.43 11.98
N LEU A 5 22.65 11.79 10.78
CA LEU A 5 22.73 13.17 10.27
C LEU A 5 21.39 13.93 10.23
N ASP A 6 20.24 13.25 10.33
CA ASP A 6 18.93 13.93 10.33
C ASP A 6 18.48 14.39 11.73
N ILE A 7 19.16 13.98 12.80
CA ILE A 7 18.81 14.33 14.21
C ILE A 7 19.14 15.81 14.54
N LEU A 8 19.88 16.50 13.67
CA LEU A 8 20.32 17.89 13.90
C LEU A 8 19.68 18.91 12.94
N ASN A 9 18.62 18.55 12.22
CA ASN A 9 17.87 19.53 11.44
C ASN A 9 16.70 20.10 12.25
N PRO A 10 16.84 21.29 12.89
CA PRO A 10 15.79 21.87 13.74
C PRO A 10 14.48 22.19 12.98
N GLN A 11 14.50 22.16 11.64
CA GLN A 11 13.31 22.27 10.81
C GLN A 11 12.40 21.03 10.91
N VAL A 12 12.96 19.84 11.10
CA VAL A 12 12.19 18.58 11.11
C VAL A 12 11.40 18.44 12.42
N ASP A 13 11.97 18.89 13.54
CA ASP A 13 11.35 18.78 14.86
C ASP A 13 10.06 19.62 15.02
N LEU A 14 9.90 20.70 14.26
CA LEU A 14 8.71 21.55 14.34
C LEU A 14 7.57 21.11 13.40
N THR A 15 7.88 20.47 12.28
CA THR A 15 6.86 20.07 11.28
C THR A 15 5.92 18.98 11.77
N LEU A 16 6.44 18.01 12.54
CA LEU A 16 5.68 16.89 13.07
C LEU A 16 4.61 17.32 14.08
N PRO A 17 4.91 18.14 15.11
CA PRO A 17 3.88 18.64 16.02
C PRO A 17 2.89 19.58 15.31
N THR A 18 3.32 20.40 14.34
CA THR A 18 2.40 21.28 13.61
C THR A 18 1.37 20.51 12.79
N SER A 19 1.79 19.48 12.04
CA SER A 19 0.87 18.66 11.26
C SER A 19 -0.11 17.87 12.13
N LEU A 20 0.35 17.37 13.28
CA LEU A 20 -0.48 16.67 14.25
C LEU A 20 -1.49 17.61 14.93
N LEU A 21 -1.09 18.85 15.27
CA LEU A 21 -2.00 19.88 15.77
C LEU A 21 -3.05 20.26 14.74
N CYS A 22 -2.67 20.47 13.47
CA CYS A 22 -3.62 20.70 12.38
C CYS A 22 -4.63 19.55 12.24
N PHE A 23 -4.18 18.29 12.36
CA PHE A 23 -5.05 17.13 12.31
C PHE A 23 -6.04 17.08 13.48
N ILE A 24 -5.56 17.29 14.72
CA ILE A 24 -6.38 17.31 15.93
C ILE A 24 -7.41 18.45 15.86
N CYS A 25 -6.97 19.67 15.52
CA CYS A 25 -7.84 20.82 15.36
C CYS A 25 -8.91 20.57 14.28
N GLY A 26 -8.51 20.07 13.11
CA GLY A 26 -9.45 19.73 12.04
C GLY A 26 -10.48 18.69 12.47
N TYR A 27 -10.07 17.67 13.22
CA TYR A 27 -10.99 16.67 13.75
C TYR A 27 -11.98 17.28 14.76
N HIS A 28 -11.51 18.09 15.71
CA HIS A 28 -12.39 18.70 16.72
C HIS A 28 -13.35 19.74 16.13
N ILE A 29 -12.97 20.43 15.06
CA ILE A 29 -13.86 21.34 14.33
C ILE A 29 -14.96 20.54 13.60
N LEU A 30 -14.62 19.41 12.96
CA LEU A 30 -15.57 18.65 12.14
C LEU A 30 -16.44 17.67 12.94
N ALA A 31 -15.92 17.08 14.01
CA ALA A 31 -16.59 16.01 14.77
C ALA A 31 -17.98 16.37 15.34
N PRO A 32 -18.25 17.61 15.81
CA PRO A 32 -19.57 18.00 16.32
C PRO A 32 -20.69 17.93 15.28
N PHE A 33 -20.37 18.09 13.99
CA PHE A 33 -21.36 18.06 12.90
C PHE A 33 -21.87 16.64 12.58
N TYR A 34 -21.22 15.60 13.13
CA TYR A 34 -21.55 14.21 12.82
C TYR A 34 -21.85 13.42 14.09
N GLN A 35 -23.06 12.87 14.17
CA GLN A 35 -23.54 12.16 15.36
C GLN A 35 -23.03 10.72 15.45
N THR A 36 -22.82 10.05 14.31
CA THR A 36 -22.46 8.63 14.32
C THR A 36 -20.95 8.41 14.44
N THR A 37 -20.53 7.47 15.29
CA THR A 37 -19.12 7.06 15.42
C THR A 37 -18.53 6.61 14.09
N LYS A 38 -19.34 5.98 13.24
CA LYS A 38 -18.94 5.57 11.90
C LYS A 38 -18.57 6.76 11.00
N GLN A 39 -19.38 7.83 10.99
CA GLN A 39 -19.05 9.03 10.21
C GLN A 39 -17.78 9.70 10.74
N ARG A 40 -17.63 9.78 12.07
CA ARG A 40 -16.41 10.35 12.69
C ARG A 40 -15.13 9.60 12.29
N ALA A 41 -15.18 8.27 12.20
CA ALA A 41 -14.05 7.49 11.69
C ALA A 41 -13.70 7.87 10.24
N TRP A 42 -14.69 8.09 9.38
CA TRP A 42 -14.45 8.53 8.00
C TRP A 42 -13.89 9.95 7.91
N ILE A 43 -14.22 10.84 8.84
CA ILE A 43 -13.60 12.17 8.94
C ILE A 43 -12.10 12.03 9.20
N LEU A 44 -11.69 11.19 10.16
CA LEU A 44 -10.27 10.95 10.44
C LEU A 44 -9.54 10.43 9.20
N THR A 45 -10.13 9.46 8.49
CA THR A 45 -9.57 8.95 7.23
C THR A 45 -9.49 10.03 6.14
N GLY A 46 -10.52 10.87 6.03
CA GLY A 46 -10.57 11.97 5.06
C GLY A 46 -9.56 13.06 5.36
N LEU A 47 -9.45 13.48 6.63
CA LEU A 47 -8.46 14.45 7.07
C LEU A 47 -7.04 13.93 6.89
N SER A 48 -6.79 12.66 7.22
CA SER A 48 -5.47 12.05 7.07
C SER A 48 -5.05 12.02 5.59
N SER A 49 -5.91 11.49 4.71
CA SER A 49 -5.67 11.47 3.26
C SER A 49 -5.60 12.87 2.63
N GLY A 50 -6.38 13.82 3.15
CA GLY A 50 -6.35 15.22 2.74
C GLY A 50 -5.04 15.90 3.12
N LEU A 51 -4.56 15.74 4.35
CA LEU A 51 -3.29 16.31 4.80
C LEU A 51 -2.10 15.71 4.06
N THR A 52 -2.08 14.40 3.82
CA THR A 52 -1.01 13.77 3.02
C THR A 52 -1.02 14.28 1.59
N SER A 53 -2.21 14.49 1.00
CA SER A 53 -2.34 15.09 -0.33
C SER A 53 -1.88 16.55 -0.35
N LEU A 54 -2.27 17.38 0.64
CA LEU A 54 -1.84 18.78 0.73
C LEU A 54 -0.33 18.90 0.93
N ALA A 55 0.26 18.05 1.77
CA ALA A 55 1.71 18.01 1.98
C ALA A 55 2.47 17.64 0.70
N ALA A 56 1.85 16.88 -0.19
CA ALA A 56 2.45 16.47 -1.45
C ALA A 56 2.20 17.45 -2.62
N LEU A 57 1.32 18.46 -2.48
CA LEU A 57 1.03 19.42 -3.54
C LEU A 57 2.22 20.29 -3.99
N PRO A 58 3.06 20.85 -3.09
CA PRO A 58 4.22 21.64 -3.50
C PRO A 58 5.17 20.83 -4.38
N TYR A 59 5.41 19.57 -3.99
CA TYR A 59 6.20 18.63 -4.77
C TYR A 59 5.54 18.36 -6.13
N PHE A 60 4.24 18.06 -6.16
CA PHE A 60 3.54 17.85 -7.43
C PHE A 60 3.62 19.07 -8.36
N TYR A 61 3.50 20.28 -7.81
CA TYR A 61 3.66 21.52 -8.57
C TYR A 61 5.05 21.65 -9.19
N ASP A 62 6.10 21.44 -8.39
CA ASP A 62 7.49 21.46 -8.87
C ASP A 62 7.74 20.39 -9.96
N PHE A 63 7.12 19.22 -9.82
CA PHE A 63 7.19 18.15 -10.83
C PHE A 63 6.59 18.60 -12.17
N ILE A 64 5.41 19.22 -12.15
CA ILE A 64 4.77 19.73 -13.38
C ILE A 64 5.61 20.86 -13.99
N MET A 65 6.10 21.79 -13.17
CA MET A 65 6.94 22.91 -13.63
C MET A 65 8.29 22.47 -14.20
N SER A 66 8.79 21.30 -13.78
CA SER A 66 9.99 20.67 -14.37
C SER A 66 9.75 20.00 -15.74
N GLY A 67 8.54 20.11 -16.30
CA GLY A 67 8.16 19.49 -17.57
C GLY A 67 7.96 17.98 -17.46
N GLY A 68 7.66 17.47 -16.26
CA GLY A 68 7.52 16.03 -16.00
C GLY A 68 8.83 15.24 -16.15
N CYS A 69 9.97 15.91 -16.25
CA CYS A 69 11.27 15.27 -16.37
C CYS A 69 11.72 14.76 -14.99
N VAL A 70 11.32 13.52 -14.69
CA VAL A 70 11.65 12.79 -13.46
C VAL A 70 13.14 12.86 -13.13
N GLN A 71 14.02 12.89 -14.15
CA GLN A 71 15.47 12.90 -13.99
C GLN A 71 16.00 14.16 -13.27
N SER A 72 15.61 15.36 -13.73
CA SER A 72 16.05 16.63 -13.13
C SER A 72 15.49 16.81 -11.72
N TYR A 73 14.29 16.27 -11.49
CA TYR A 73 13.57 16.37 -10.23
C TYR A 73 14.09 15.40 -9.15
N ILE A 74 14.45 14.16 -9.53
CA ILE A 74 15.14 13.19 -8.66
C ILE A 74 16.45 13.77 -8.13
N LEU A 75 17.18 14.50 -8.98
CA LEU A 75 18.53 14.97 -8.68
C LEU A 75 18.57 16.11 -7.65
N PHE A 76 17.55 16.96 -7.59
CA PHE A 76 17.53 18.11 -6.67
C PHE A 76 16.85 17.84 -5.32
N ALA A 77 15.82 16.98 -5.28
CA ALA A 77 15.02 16.81 -4.06
C ALA A 77 15.06 15.39 -3.47
N GLY A 78 15.51 14.37 -4.21
CA GLY A 78 15.71 12.98 -3.74
C GLY A 78 14.47 12.18 -3.30
N TRP A 79 13.41 12.84 -2.83
CA TRP A 79 12.29 12.23 -2.11
C TRP A 79 10.91 12.61 -2.66
N SER A 80 10.89 13.63 -3.50
CA SER A 80 9.69 14.30 -3.96
C SER A 80 8.77 13.43 -4.85
N ASN A 81 9.34 12.49 -5.60
CA ASN A 81 8.57 11.47 -6.33
C ASN A 81 7.77 10.56 -5.39
N ILE A 82 8.29 10.25 -4.21
CA ILE A 82 7.58 9.41 -3.23
C ILE A 82 6.32 10.15 -2.77
N PHE A 83 6.41 11.46 -2.51
CA PHE A 83 5.27 12.29 -2.13
C PHE A 83 4.23 12.41 -3.26
N CYS A 84 4.68 12.62 -4.50
CA CYS A 84 3.81 12.65 -5.68
C CYS A 84 3.04 11.32 -5.89
N LEU A 85 3.74 10.20 -5.70
CA LEU A 85 3.13 8.87 -5.72
C LEU A 85 2.16 8.68 -4.54
N ALA A 86 2.52 9.14 -3.34
CA ALA A 86 1.65 9.09 -2.16
C ALA A 86 0.34 9.89 -2.39
N LEU A 87 0.44 11.10 -2.96
CA LEU A 87 -0.72 11.93 -3.31
C LEU A 87 -1.67 11.18 -4.24
N THR A 88 -1.12 10.63 -5.33
CA THR A 88 -1.91 9.90 -6.32
C THR A 88 -2.59 8.66 -5.70
N MET A 89 -1.88 7.98 -4.80
CA MET A 89 -2.38 6.80 -4.08
C MET A 89 -3.49 7.11 -3.06
N GLU A 90 -3.58 8.35 -2.56
CA GLU A 90 -4.57 8.78 -1.57
C GLU A 90 -5.89 9.28 -2.18
N ILE A 91 -5.93 9.62 -3.48
CA ILE A 91 -7.15 10.07 -4.16
C ILE A 91 -8.35 9.10 -3.96
N PRO A 92 -8.20 7.77 -4.10
CA PRO A 92 -9.30 6.83 -3.84
C PRO A 92 -9.79 6.88 -2.39
N THR A 93 -8.87 7.06 -1.44
CA THR A 93 -9.19 7.14 0.00
C THR A 93 -10.01 8.40 0.30
N ALA A 94 -9.60 9.54 -0.28
CA ALA A 94 -10.31 10.80 -0.16
C ALA A 94 -11.73 10.70 -0.74
N LEU A 95 -11.88 10.10 -1.94
CA LEU A 95 -13.19 9.86 -2.55
C LEU A 95 -14.07 8.93 -1.70
N LEU A 96 -13.49 7.89 -1.09
CA LEU A 96 -14.22 6.97 -0.22
C LEU A 96 -14.72 7.67 1.06
N SER A 97 -13.89 8.51 1.66
CA SER A 97 -14.27 9.32 2.81
C SER A 97 -15.40 10.28 2.44
N LEU A 98 -15.26 11.01 1.33
CA LEU A 98 -16.26 11.96 0.85
C LEU A 98 -17.61 11.29 0.54
N GLY A 99 -17.59 10.15 -0.16
CA GLY A 99 -18.80 9.36 -0.42
C GLY A 99 -19.43 8.73 0.83
N SER A 100 -18.67 8.60 1.91
CA SER A 100 -19.18 8.12 3.21
C SER A 100 -19.81 9.24 4.04
N LEU A 101 -19.35 10.49 3.86
CA LEU A 101 -19.93 11.68 4.49
C LEU A 101 -21.24 12.09 3.82
N HIS A 102 -21.27 12.11 2.49
CA HIS A 102 -22.46 12.47 1.72
C HIS A 102 -22.94 11.31 0.84
N PRO A 103 -23.96 10.54 1.27
CA PRO A 103 -24.47 9.40 0.51
C PRO A 103 -24.94 9.75 -0.91
N ARG A 104 -25.35 11.01 -1.15
CA ARG A 104 -25.74 11.51 -2.48
C ARG A 104 -24.56 11.54 -3.47
N TRP A 105 -23.34 11.77 -2.99
CA TRP A 105 -22.14 11.87 -3.81
C TRP A 105 -21.43 10.53 -3.99
N ARG A 106 -21.96 9.48 -3.34
CA ARG A 106 -21.37 8.15 -3.37
C ARG A 106 -21.61 7.47 -4.72
N SER A 107 -20.64 7.59 -5.62
CA SER A 107 -20.58 6.76 -6.83
C SER A 107 -19.63 5.58 -6.62
N ASP A 108 -20.22 4.40 -6.46
CA ASP A 108 -19.48 3.13 -6.32
C ASP A 108 -18.56 2.87 -7.52
N TYR A 109 -18.96 3.30 -8.71
CA TYR A 109 -18.18 3.15 -9.93
C TYR A 109 -16.99 4.10 -10.00
N LEU A 110 -17.21 5.37 -9.65
CA LEU A 110 -16.14 6.37 -9.61
C LEU A 110 -15.06 5.95 -8.62
N PHE A 111 -15.47 5.47 -7.43
CA PHE A 111 -14.53 4.95 -6.45
C PHE A 111 -13.75 3.75 -7.00
N ALA A 112 -14.43 2.77 -7.62
CA ALA A 112 -13.76 1.59 -8.17
C ALA A 112 -12.81 1.95 -9.33
N SER A 113 -13.21 2.85 -10.24
CA SER A 113 -12.37 3.27 -11.36
C SER A 113 -11.14 4.04 -10.88
N VAL A 114 -11.31 4.98 -9.95
CA VAL A 114 -10.19 5.76 -9.41
C VAL A 114 -9.25 4.87 -8.61
N PHE A 115 -9.76 3.97 -7.77
CA PHE A 115 -8.94 2.97 -7.07
C PHE A 115 -8.12 2.11 -8.04
N PHE A 116 -8.76 1.62 -9.10
CA PHE A 116 -8.08 0.79 -10.10
C PHE A 116 -6.96 1.57 -10.81
N MET A 117 -7.26 2.78 -11.28
CA MET A 117 -6.30 3.58 -12.03
C MET A 117 -5.11 4.02 -11.16
N THR A 118 -5.36 4.59 -9.98
CA THR A 118 -4.28 5.15 -9.18
C THR A 118 -3.52 4.11 -8.38
N ARG A 119 -4.11 2.96 -8.04
CA ARG A 119 -3.41 1.92 -7.27
C ARG A 119 -2.93 0.77 -8.13
N ILE A 120 -3.79 0.17 -8.96
CA ILE A 120 -3.41 -1.03 -9.74
C ILE A 120 -2.59 -0.65 -10.97
N ALA A 121 -3.11 0.23 -11.83
CA ALA A 121 -2.43 0.58 -13.07
C ALA A 121 -1.12 1.34 -12.80
N LEU A 122 -1.11 2.24 -11.81
CA LEU A 122 0.11 2.92 -11.37
C LEU A 122 1.17 1.94 -10.84
N HIS A 123 0.79 0.97 -9.98
CA HIS A 123 1.74 -0.02 -9.47
C HIS A 123 2.33 -0.86 -10.60
N ILE A 124 1.51 -1.33 -11.54
CA ILE A 124 2.00 -2.10 -12.70
C ILE A 124 2.98 -1.27 -13.51
N THR A 125 2.65 0.00 -13.79
CA THR A 125 3.52 0.91 -14.53
C THR A 125 4.86 1.11 -13.82
N LEU A 126 4.84 1.33 -12.49
CA LEU A 126 6.06 1.47 -11.69
C LEU A 126 6.89 0.19 -11.66
N ILE A 127 6.27 -0.98 -11.52
CA ILE A 127 6.95 -2.28 -11.54
C ILE A 127 7.62 -2.50 -12.89
N VAL A 128 6.92 -2.25 -14.00
CA VAL A 128 7.45 -2.41 -15.36
C VAL A 128 8.58 -1.42 -15.61
N ALA A 129 8.40 -0.14 -15.26
CA ALA A 129 9.42 0.89 -15.42
C ALA A 129 10.68 0.54 -14.61
N TYR A 130 10.52 0.09 -13.37
CA TYR A 130 11.64 -0.30 -12.53
C TYR A 130 12.33 -1.58 -13.02
N ALA A 131 11.56 -2.59 -13.42
CA ALA A 131 12.09 -3.82 -14.01
C ALA A 131 12.87 -3.53 -15.31
N ALA A 132 12.39 -2.61 -16.14
CA ALA A 132 13.10 -2.19 -17.36
C ALA A 132 14.46 -1.54 -17.06
N ILE A 133 14.55 -0.74 -16.00
CA ILE A 133 15.83 -0.17 -15.54
C ILE A 133 16.76 -1.28 -15.02
N TYR A 134 16.24 -2.21 -14.21
CA TYR A 134 17.01 -3.30 -13.61
C TYR A 134 17.52 -4.32 -14.65
N LEU A 135 16.71 -4.65 -15.65
CA LEU A 135 17.12 -5.56 -16.73
C LEU A 135 18.11 -4.91 -17.71
N ARG A 136 18.15 -3.58 -17.77
CA ARG A 136 19.08 -2.84 -18.65
C ARG A 136 20.49 -2.77 -18.08
N THR A 137 20.70 -2.88 -16.77
CA THR A 137 22.05 -2.94 -16.19
C THR A 137 22.68 -4.29 -16.55
N PRO A 138 23.65 -4.33 -17.48
CA PRO A 138 24.33 -5.57 -17.82
C PRO A 138 25.07 -6.05 -16.57
N ASN A 139 25.08 -7.36 -16.35
CA ASN A 139 25.81 -7.99 -15.25
C ASN A 139 27.27 -7.52 -15.26
N ALA A 140 27.59 -6.56 -14.40
CA ALA A 140 28.95 -6.00 -14.27
C ALA A 140 29.95 -7.05 -13.77
N SER A 141 29.47 -8.21 -13.32
CA SER A 141 30.28 -9.36 -12.90
C SER A 141 31.16 -9.92 -14.01
N ASP A 142 30.80 -9.78 -15.29
CA ASP A 142 31.55 -10.41 -16.38
C ASP A 142 32.80 -9.61 -16.78
N ASN A 143 33.00 -8.39 -16.24
CA ASN A 143 34.11 -7.51 -16.61
C ASN A 143 35.16 -7.29 -15.50
N GLU A 144 34.88 -7.69 -14.25
CA GLU A 144 35.91 -7.63 -13.18
C GLU A 144 37.03 -8.65 -13.39
N ASP A 145 36.75 -9.81 -14.00
CA ASP A 145 37.76 -10.83 -14.30
C ASP A 145 38.78 -10.39 -15.38
N ARG A 146 38.53 -9.27 -16.08
CA ARG A 146 39.45 -8.75 -17.13
C ARG A 146 40.40 -7.65 -16.67
N ILE A 147 40.21 -7.04 -15.50
CA ILE A 147 41.01 -5.87 -15.06
C ILE A 147 42.03 -6.24 -13.95
N GLY A 148 42.00 -7.47 -13.44
CA GLY A 148 42.83 -7.92 -12.31
C GLY A 148 44.32 -8.17 -12.55
N LEU A 149 44.93 -7.87 -13.70
CA LEU A 149 46.34 -8.24 -13.96
C LEU A 149 47.32 -7.12 -14.34
N GLY A 150 46.96 -5.83 -14.26
CA GLY A 150 47.80 -4.77 -14.86
C GLY A 150 48.18 -3.53 -14.04
N GLN A 151 47.63 -3.26 -12.86
CA GLN A 151 47.77 -1.93 -12.24
C GLN A 151 48.25 -1.95 -10.78
N LEU A 152 49.45 -2.49 -10.57
CA LEU A 152 50.25 -2.27 -9.36
C LEU A 152 51.18 -1.06 -9.59
N GLY A 153 50.86 0.08 -8.96
CA GLY A 153 51.84 1.15 -8.76
C GLY A 153 51.37 2.57 -9.06
N ALA A 154 50.52 3.13 -8.22
CA ALA A 154 50.53 4.57 -7.93
C ALA A 154 49.79 4.84 -6.61
N ALA A 155 50.55 5.25 -5.59
CA ALA A 155 50.00 5.70 -4.33
C ALA A 155 49.30 7.06 -4.52
N SER A 156 48.00 7.14 -4.23
CA SER A 156 47.22 8.36 -4.22
C SER A 156 46.59 8.61 -2.83
N PRO A 157 46.38 9.90 -2.46
CA PRO A 157 46.25 10.36 -1.07
C PRO A 157 44.87 10.08 -0.43
N PRO A 158 44.76 10.18 0.92
CA PRO A 158 43.52 9.94 1.64
C PRO A 158 42.65 11.20 1.62
N TYR A 159 41.79 11.34 0.61
CA TYR A 159 40.64 12.23 0.69
C TYR A 159 39.39 11.48 0.28
N PHE A 160 38.34 11.76 1.04
CA PHE A 160 36.99 11.18 1.04
C PHE A 160 36.38 11.17 -0.38
N SER A 161 36.72 10.14 -1.16
CA SER A 161 36.18 9.92 -2.50
C SER A 161 34.88 9.16 -2.39
N MET A 162 33.77 9.83 -2.65
CA MET A 162 32.44 9.24 -2.64
C MET A 162 32.18 8.47 -3.95
N ASN A 163 33.03 7.49 -4.26
CA ASN A 163 32.84 6.40 -5.23
C ASN A 163 32.08 6.81 -6.52
N GLU A 164 32.69 7.63 -7.38
CA GLU A 164 32.23 7.86 -8.75
C GLU A 164 32.89 6.82 -9.67
N THR A 165 32.13 5.80 -10.10
CA THR A 165 32.54 4.97 -11.25
C THR A 165 32.21 5.73 -12.53
N LEU A 166 33.21 6.44 -13.03
CA LEU A 166 33.18 7.24 -14.25
C LEU A 166 33.28 6.33 -15.49
N ALA A 167 32.15 5.89 -16.03
CA ALA A 167 32.12 5.26 -17.36
C ALA A 167 32.11 6.34 -18.43
N THR A 168 33.27 6.62 -19.02
CA THR A 168 33.45 7.58 -20.12
C THR A 168 33.01 6.93 -21.44
N ASN A 169 31.86 7.35 -21.96
CA ASN A 169 31.61 7.24 -23.39
C ASN A 169 31.00 8.55 -23.89
N GLY A 170 31.52 9.03 -25.01
CA GLY A 170 31.35 10.39 -25.50
C GLY A 170 29.90 10.88 -25.47
N ASN A 171 29.73 12.01 -24.79
CA ASN A 171 28.70 13.05 -24.91
C ASN A 171 27.34 13.01 -24.19
N HIS A 172 26.96 12.03 -23.37
CA HIS A 172 25.98 12.28 -22.29
C HIS A 172 25.95 11.12 -21.29
N THR A 173 26.84 11.14 -20.29
CA THR A 173 26.82 10.17 -19.19
C THR A 173 25.68 10.51 -18.23
N ILE A 174 24.52 9.87 -18.41
CA ILE A 174 23.43 9.94 -17.45
C ILE A 174 23.87 9.18 -16.19
N ARG A 175 24.29 9.93 -15.16
CA ARG A 175 24.67 9.38 -13.86
C ARG A 175 23.43 8.80 -13.18
N LEU A 176 23.35 7.47 -13.06
CA LEU A 176 22.29 6.82 -12.31
C LEU A 176 22.62 6.92 -10.80
N PRO A 177 21.78 7.52 -9.95
CA PRO A 177 22.04 7.58 -8.52
C PRO A 177 22.09 6.17 -7.92
N LYS A 178 23.07 5.91 -7.04
CA LYS A 178 23.27 4.61 -6.36
C LYS A 178 22.04 4.10 -5.60
N SER A 179 21.12 5.00 -5.23
CA SER A 179 19.86 4.63 -4.58
C SER A 179 18.96 3.76 -5.48
N LEU A 180 19.02 3.94 -6.81
CA LEU A 180 18.26 3.14 -7.78
C LEU A 180 18.82 1.72 -7.94
N ALA A 181 20.07 1.47 -7.55
CA ALA A 181 20.67 0.13 -7.60
C ALA A 181 20.17 -0.79 -6.47
N SER A 182 19.54 -0.23 -5.42
CA SER A 182 18.98 -1.06 -4.35
C SER A 182 17.67 -1.71 -4.81
N PRO A 183 17.48 -3.03 -4.62
CA PRO A 183 16.23 -3.71 -5.01
C PRO A 183 15.04 -3.37 -4.11
N LEU A 184 15.26 -2.58 -3.05
CA LEU A 184 14.27 -2.28 -2.01
C LEU A 184 12.98 -1.62 -2.54
N PRO A 185 13.03 -0.63 -3.46
CA PRO A 185 11.80 -0.05 -4.00
C PRO A 185 10.97 -1.05 -4.79
N ALA A 186 11.63 -1.93 -5.57
CA ALA A 186 10.95 -2.99 -6.32
C ALA A 186 10.27 -4.00 -5.38
N THR A 187 10.98 -4.47 -4.35
CA THR A 187 10.42 -5.45 -3.41
C THR A 187 9.23 -4.86 -2.65
N PHE A 188 9.29 -3.58 -2.28
CA PHE A 188 8.17 -2.88 -1.66
C PHE A 188 6.96 -2.77 -2.59
N LEU A 189 7.16 -2.33 -3.85
CA LEU A 189 6.08 -2.24 -4.84
C LEU A 189 5.44 -3.60 -5.14
N LEU A 190 6.27 -4.65 -5.25
CA LEU A 190 5.82 -6.01 -5.49
C LEU A 190 5.02 -6.57 -4.30
N ALA A 191 5.42 -6.24 -3.07
CA ALA A 191 4.70 -6.64 -1.86
C ALA A 191 3.40 -5.86 -1.65
N ALA A 192 3.36 -4.58 -2.03
CA ALA A 192 2.17 -3.73 -1.91
C ALA A 192 1.07 -4.11 -2.93
N PHE A 193 1.46 -4.56 -4.12
CA PHE A 193 0.53 -4.94 -5.19
C PHE A 193 -0.56 -5.97 -4.79
N PRO A 194 -0.24 -7.14 -4.21
CA PRO A 194 -1.25 -8.14 -3.83
C PRO A 194 -2.25 -7.62 -2.79
N ILE A 195 -1.80 -6.75 -1.87
CA ILE A 195 -2.68 -6.10 -0.88
C ILE A 195 -3.73 -5.24 -1.58
N HIS A 196 -3.31 -4.43 -2.57
CA HIS A 196 -4.23 -3.60 -3.35
C HIS A 196 -5.18 -4.40 -4.21
N CYS A 197 -4.71 -5.48 -4.85
CA CYS A 197 -5.57 -6.42 -5.58
C CYS A 197 -6.63 -7.05 -4.67
N ALA A 198 -6.26 -7.48 -3.46
CA ALA A 198 -7.20 -8.03 -2.49
C ALA A 198 -8.26 -7.01 -2.07
N TRP A 199 -7.87 -5.75 -1.85
CA TRP A 199 -8.82 -4.67 -1.55
C TRP A 199 -9.74 -4.36 -2.73
N PHE A 200 -9.21 -4.28 -3.94
CA PHE A 200 -10.01 -4.03 -5.15
C PHE A 200 -11.08 -5.11 -5.36
N THR A 201 -10.70 -6.39 -5.22
CA THR A 201 -11.66 -7.50 -5.34
C THR A 201 -12.75 -7.42 -4.26
N GLY A 202 -12.40 -7.01 -3.04
CA GLY A 202 -13.36 -6.70 -1.97
C GLY A 202 -14.32 -5.58 -2.35
N CYS A 203 -13.84 -4.53 -3.00
CA CYS A 203 -14.65 -3.41 -3.48
C CYS A 203 -15.66 -3.86 -4.54
N ILE A 204 -15.19 -4.55 -5.58
CA ILE A 204 -16.04 -5.10 -6.65
C ILE A 204 -17.10 -6.05 -6.08
N ARG A 205 -16.70 -6.95 -5.18
CA ARG A 205 -17.64 -7.86 -4.50
C ARG A 205 -18.70 -7.10 -3.69
N GLY A 206 -18.31 -6.01 -3.02
CA GLY A 206 -19.22 -5.13 -2.30
C GLY A 206 -20.25 -4.47 -3.22
N ILE A 207 -19.81 -3.97 -4.38
CA ILE A 207 -20.68 -3.34 -5.39
C ILE A 207 -21.66 -4.37 -5.95
N LEU A 208 -21.18 -5.55 -6.35
CA LEU A 208 -22.02 -6.64 -6.86
C LEU A 208 -23.06 -7.09 -5.84
N ARG A 209 -22.68 -7.18 -4.55
CA ARG A 209 -23.61 -7.53 -3.47
C ARG A 209 -24.73 -6.49 -3.31
N ARG A 210 -24.40 -5.20 -3.34
CA ARG A 210 -25.41 -4.12 -3.25
C ARG A 210 -26.38 -4.16 -4.42
N ARG A 211 -25.88 -4.39 -5.64
CA ARG A 211 -26.72 -4.55 -6.84
C ARG A 211 -27.66 -5.74 -6.73
N ALA A 212 -27.16 -6.88 -6.29
CA ALA A 212 -27.99 -8.06 -6.08
C ALA A 212 -29.13 -7.80 -5.08
N GLN A 213 -28.88 -7.02 -4.03
CA GLN A 213 -29.89 -6.65 -3.05
C GLN A 213 -30.97 -5.71 -3.63
N ILE A 214 -30.58 -4.76 -4.49
CA ILE A 214 -31.52 -3.87 -5.17
C ILE A 214 -32.44 -4.69 -6.09
N THR A 215 -31.88 -5.60 -6.90
CA THR A 215 -32.69 -6.47 -7.78
C THR A 215 -33.68 -7.33 -7.01
N VAL A 216 -33.31 -7.86 -5.84
CA VAL A 216 -34.23 -8.63 -4.98
C VAL A 216 -35.34 -7.75 -4.40
N ARG A 217 -35.02 -6.51 -4.00
CA ARG A 217 -36.01 -5.57 -3.48
C ARG A 217 -37.03 -5.18 -4.55
N ASP A 218 -36.58 -4.89 -5.76
CA ASP A 218 -37.44 -4.49 -6.88
C ASP A 218 -38.36 -5.65 -7.31
N SER A 219 -37.88 -6.89 -7.24
CA SER A 219 -38.70 -8.07 -7.57
C SER A 219 -39.89 -8.29 -6.62
N LYS A 220 -39.86 -7.72 -5.40
CA LYS A 220 -41.01 -7.77 -4.47
C LYS A 220 -42.09 -6.74 -4.78
N VAL A 221 -41.79 -5.73 -5.59
CA VAL A 221 -42.74 -4.65 -5.93
C VAL A 221 -43.66 -5.04 -7.09
N GLY A 222 -43.68 -6.31 -7.50
CA GLY A 222 -44.69 -6.83 -8.43
C GLY A 222 -44.56 -6.36 -9.88
N VAL A 223 -43.41 -5.80 -10.27
CA VAL A 223 -43.13 -5.50 -11.68
C VAL A 223 -42.60 -6.78 -12.35
N PRO A 224 -43.31 -7.37 -13.33
CA PRO A 224 -42.86 -8.56 -14.01
C PRO A 224 -41.62 -8.24 -14.87
N VAL A 225 -40.43 -8.57 -14.35
CA VAL A 225 -39.14 -8.44 -15.05
C VAL A 225 -39.02 -9.56 -16.09
N ILE A 226 -39.60 -9.36 -17.27
CA ILE A 226 -39.64 -10.38 -18.35
C ILE A 226 -38.37 -10.37 -19.23
N LEU A 227 -37.46 -9.39 -19.15
CA LEU A 227 -36.50 -9.14 -20.24
C LEU A 227 -34.99 -9.42 -20.00
N LEU A 228 -34.58 -10.23 -19.02
CA LEU A 228 -33.14 -10.54 -18.80
C LEU A 228 -32.91 -12.05 -18.51
N SER A 229 -33.24 -12.91 -19.46
CA SER A 229 -33.25 -14.38 -19.28
C SER A 229 -31.99 -15.16 -19.71
N PRO A 230 -31.15 -14.78 -20.70
CA PRO A 230 -30.06 -15.69 -21.12
C PRO A 230 -28.82 -15.62 -20.21
N LEU A 231 -28.42 -14.41 -19.81
CA LEU A 231 -27.20 -14.19 -19.04
C LEU A 231 -27.37 -14.60 -17.57
N ARG A 232 -28.60 -14.50 -17.05
CA ARG A 232 -28.94 -14.87 -15.67
C ARG A 232 -28.85 -16.38 -15.44
N MET A 233 -29.26 -17.20 -16.42
CA MET A 233 -29.13 -18.66 -16.32
C MET A 233 -27.67 -19.12 -16.32
N ARG A 234 -26.83 -18.54 -17.20
CA ARG A 234 -25.38 -18.84 -17.20
C ARG A 234 -24.72 -18.42 -15.88
N PHE A 235 -25.11 -17.27 -15.32
CA PHE A 235 -24.57 -16.81 -14.04
C PHE A 235 -25.05 -17.69 -12.88
N GLN A 236 -26.31 -18.13 -12.86
CA GLN A 236 -26.84 -19.04 -11.84
C GLN A 236 -26.16 -20.42 -11.88
N ALA A 237 -25.88 -20.97 -13.07
CA ALA A 237 -25.13 -22.21 -13.21
C ALA A 237 -23.70 -22.10 -12.66
N LEU A 238 -23.02 -20.96 -12.89
CA LEU A 238 -21.71 -20.66 -12.33
C LEU A 238 -21.76 -20.43 -10.81
N GLN A 239 -22.80 -19.77 -10.31
CA GLN A 239 -23.02 -19.52 -8.90
C GLN A 239 -23.27 -20.81 -8.12
N HIS A 240 -23.94 -21.80 -8.73
CA HIS A 240 -24.15 -23.12 -8.14
C HIS A 240 -22.83 -23.90 -8.00
N ARG A 241 -21.93 -23.81 -8.99
CA ARG A 241 -20.58 -24.38 -8.91
C ARG A 241 -19.73 -23.71 -7.83
N LEU A 242 -19.82 -22.39 -7.67
CA LEU A 242 -19.11 -21.65 -6.61
C LEU A 242 -19.72 -21.84 -5.21
N ARG A 243 -21.03 -22.08 -5.09
CA ARG A 243 -21.69 -22.42 -3.82
C ARG A 243 -21.25 -23.78 -3.27
N PHE A 244 -20.91 -24.72 -4.15
CA PHE A 244 -20.37 -26.02 -3.75
C PHE A 244 -19.06 -25.86 -2.94
N ASP A 245 -18.30 -24.80 -3.21
CA ASP A 245 -17.06 -24.48 -2.51
C ASP A 245 -17.28 -23.76 -1.16
N GLN A 246 -18.43 -23.09 -0.95
CA GLN A 246 -18.76 -22.51 0.37
C GLN A 246 -18.93 -23.60 1.44
N GLY A 247 -19.55 -24.73 1.10
CA GLY A 247 -19.67 -25.86 2.03
C GLY A 247 -18.31 -26.47 2.38
N ALA A 248 -17.38 -26.56 1.41
CA ALA A 248 -16.00 -26.97 1.67
C ALA A 248 -15.28 -25.97 2.58
N LYS A 249 -15.47 -24.67 2.34
CA LYS A 249 -14.88 -23.59 3.15
C LYS A 249 -15.43 -23.54 4.58
N GLU A 250 -16.73 -23.80 4.78
CA GLU A 250 -17.35 -23.89 6.11
C GLU A 250 -16.87 -25.13 6.85
N ARG A 251 -16.76 -26.28 6.18
CA ARG A 251 -16.14 -27.49 6.76
C ARG A 251 -14.69 -27.27 7.15
N LEU A 252 -13.92 -26.54 6.33
CA LEU A 252 -12.53 -26.18 6.64
C LEU A 252 -12.46 -25.24 7.84
N ARG A 253 -13.30 -24.20 7.91
CA ARG A 253 -13.37 -23.29 9.08
C ARG A 253 -13.75 -24.04 10.36
N ALA A 254 -14.74 -24.92 10.31
CA ALA A 254 -15.13 -25.74 11.45
C ALA A 254 -13.98 -26.62 11.92
N ARG A 255 -13.25 -27.26 11.00
CA ARG A 255 -12.05 -28.06 11.31
C ARG A 255 -10.93 -27.24 11.94
N VAL A 256 -10.64 -26.05 11.38
CA VAL A 256 -9.61 -25.15 11.92
C VAL A 256 -9.99 -24.65 13.31
N GLN A 257 -11.25 -24.28 13.52
CA GLN A 257 -11.71 -23.78 14.82
C GLN A 257 -11.75 -24.88 15.89
N ALA A 258 -12.13 -26.10 15.52
CA ALA A 258 -12.02 -27.27 16.39
C ALA A 258 -10.55 -27.60 16.72
N ALA A 259 -9.65 -27.53 15.75
CA ALA A 259 -8.22 -27.75 15.97
C ALA A 259 -7.62 -26.68 16.90
N TYR A 260 -8.03 -25.42 16.75
CA TYR A 260 -7.58 -24.31 17.59
C TYR A 260 -8.08 -24.46 19.03
N GLY A 261 -9.38 -24.78 19.23
CA GLY A 261 -9.94 -25.06 20.55
C GLY A 261 -9.22 -26.23 21.25
N ASN A 262 -8.97 -27.32 20.54
CA ASN A 262 -8.22 -28.47 21.06
C ASN A 262 -6.76 -28.12 21.41
N ALA A 263 -6.11 -27.23 20.65
CA ALA A 263 -4.75 -26.79 20.94
C ALA A 263 -4.69 -25.91 22.20
N GLN A 264 -5.63 -24.96 22.32
CA GLN A 264 -5.74 -24.08 23.48
C GLN A 264 -6.03 -24.86 24.77
N ASP A 265 -6.93 -25.85 24.70
CA ASP A 265 -7.24 -26.71 25.85
C ASP A 265 -6.05 -27.59 26.28
N ARG A 266 -5.23 -28.06 25.34
CA ARG A 266 -3.97 -28.77 25.67
C ARG A 266 -2.95 -27.87 26.35
N LEU A 267 -2.81 -26.62 25.90
CA LEU A 267 -1.93 -25.64 26.54
C LEU A 267 -2.40 -25.29 27.95
N TRP A 268 -3.71 -25.11 28.14
CA TRP A 268 -4.32 -24.88 29.44
C TRP A 268 -4.05 -26.03 30.42
N ARG A 269 -4.25 -27.29 29.97
CA ARG A 269 -3.97 -28.47 30.78
C ARG A 269 -2.49 -28.61 31.15
N ARG A 270 -1.56 -28.24 30.25
CA ARG A 270 -0.12 -28.22 30.56
C ARG A 270 0.25 -27.12 31.56
N GLY A 271 -0.30 -25.92 31.40
CA GLY A 271 -0.06 -24.80 32.34
C GLY A 271 -0.62 -25.05 33.73
N ALA A 272 -1.80 -25.66 33.83
CA ALA A 272 -2.42 -26.03 35.10
C ALA A 272 -1.64 -27.12 35.85
N TRP A 273 -0.99 -28.05 35.14
CA TRP A 273 -0.13 -29.07 35.73
C TRP A 273 1.13 -28.49 36.36
N VAL A 274 1.81 -27.58 35.64
CA VAL A 274 3.05 -26.95 36.12
C VAL A 274 2.81 -26.12 37.39
N ARG A 275 1.68 -25.40 37.47
CA ARG A 275 1.34 -24.62 38.66
C ARG A 275 1.06 -25.52 39.88
N ARG A 276 0.36 -26.65 39.69
CA ARG A 276 0.04 -27.58 40.77
C ARG A 276 1.27 -28.26 41.38
N THR A 277 2.29 -28.58 40.57
CA THR A 277 3.55 -29.16 41.05
C THR A 277 4.40 -28.18 41.86
N VAL A 278 4.38 -26.90 41.50
CA VAL A 278 5.13 -25.85 42.23
C VAL A 278 4.50 -25.62 43.61
N ASP A 279 3.18 -25.56 43.70
CA ASP A 279 2.49 -25.35 44.97
C ASP A 279 2.73 -26.54 45.94
N THR A 280 2.75 -27.79 45.45
CA THR A 280 3.05 -28.96 46.30
C THR A 280 4.48 -29.02 46.84
N GLN A 281 5.47 -28.40 46.18
CA GLN A 281 6.84 -28.34 46.73
C GLN A 281 7.01 -27.25 47.79
N VAL A 282 6.24 -26.16 47.71
CA VAL A 282 6.34 -25.03 48.66
C VAL A 282 5.74 -25.37 50.04
N TYR A 283 4.81 -26.33 50.12
CA TYR A 283 4.22 -26.77 51.39
C TYR A 283 4.89 -28.02 52.01
N ALA A 284 5.95 -28.53 51.38
CA ALA A 284 6.68 -29.73 51.84
C ALA A 284 8.05 -29.40 52.46
N GLN A 285 8.35 -28.12 52.71
CA GLN A 285 9.50 -27.62 53.47
C GLN A 285 9.02 -26.90 54.72
#